data_AF-A0A964ZKG9-F1
#
_entry.id   AF-A0A964ZKG9-F1
#
_cell.length_a   1.000
_cell.length_b   1.000
_cell.length_c   1.000
_cell.angle_alpha   90.00
_cell.angle_beta   90.00
_cell.angle_gamma   90.00
#
_symmetry.space_group_name_H-M   'P 1'
#
loop_
_entity.id
_entity.type
_entity.pdbx_description
1 polymer ?
#
loop_
_entity_poly.entity_id
_entity_poly.type
_entity_poly.pdbx_seq_one_letter_code
_entity_poly.pdbx_strand_id
1 'polypeptide(L)'
;MPRELKPTAMAPPAAAYAHGVQVPAGHELIVTSGVVPTRIDGSVPTNIDEQAIVVWQNVFAILADGNMGARDIVSVTTYVVHSTDSVVMATRLKLVM
;
A
#
# COMPACT_ATOMS: atom_id res chain seq x y z
N MET A 1 -9.32 -20.89 5.57
CA MET A 1 -10.08 -19.67 5.95
C MET A 1 -9.22 -18.44 5.72
N PRO A 2 -9.76 -17.34 5.16
CA PRO A 2 -8.99 -16.13 4.89
C PRO A 2 -8.15 -15.70 6.09
N ARG A 3 -6.89 -15.37 5.84
CA ARG A 3 -5.95 -14.93 6.87
C ARG A 3 -5.76 -13.43 6.77
N GLU A 4 -6.02 -12.73 7.87
CA GLU A 4 -5.67 -11.33 8.01
C GLU A 4 -4.15 -11.16 8.05
N LEU A 5 -3.63 -10.24 7.25
CA LEU A 5 -2.20 -9.89 7.22
C LEU A 5 -1.91 -8.83 8.27
N LYS A 6 -0.90 -9.08 9.10
CA LYS A 6 -0.55 -8.22 10.26
C LYS A 6 0.93 -7.81 10.22
N PRO A 7 1.32 -7.04 9.19
CA PRO A 7 2.71 -6.61 9.03
C PRO A 7 3.17 -5.77 10.23
N THR A 8 4.30 -6.15 10.81
CA THR A 8 4.92 -5.44 11.96
C THR A 8 5.72 -4.22 11.54
N ALA A 9 6.03 -4.08 10.25
CA ALA A 9 6.86 -3.02 9.69
C ALA A 9 6.07 -1.75 9.27
N MET A 10 4.79 -1.63 9.63
CA MET A 10 3.96 -0.46 9.35
C MET A 10 3.00 -0.15 10.51
N ALA A 11 2.36 1.03 10.48
CA ALA A 11 1.37 1.41 11.49
C ALA A 11 0.15 0.45 11.48
N PRO A 12 -0.54 0.27 12.62
CA PRO A 12 -1.78 -0.50 12.67
C PRO A 12 -2.89 0.14 11.81
N PRO A 13 -3.95 -0.61 11.45
CA PRO A 13 -5.10 -0.07 10.73
C PRO A 13 -5.71 1.13 11.45
N ALA A 14 -6.10 2.15 10.68
CA ALA A 14 -6.68 3.38 11.24
C ALA A 14 -8.13 3.20 11.74
N ALA A 15 -8.77 2.08 11.42
CA ALA A 15 -10.14 1.76 11.77
C ALA A 15 -10.32 0.22 11.82
N ALA A 16 -11.56 -0.25 11.98
CA ALA A 16 -11.90 -1.67 12.09
C ALA A 16 -11.85 -2.40 10.73
N TYR A 17 -10.65 -2.53 10.15
CA TYR A 17 -10.38 -3.27 8.91
C TYR A 17 -8.98 -3.90 8.93
N ALA A 18 -8.74 -4.85 8.01
CA ALA A 18 -7.44 -5.49 7.81
C ALA A 18 -6.62 -4.76 6.74
N HIS A 19 -5.31 -4.61 6.92
CA HIS A 19 -4.43 -4.04 5.88
C HIS A 19 -4.48 -4.84 4.58
N GLY A 20 -4.57 -6.16 4.70
CA GLY A 20 -4.86 -7.06 3.60
C GLY A 20 -5.31 -8.42 4.11
N VAL A 21 -5.90 -9.20 3.20
CA VAL A 21 -6.34 -10.57 3.48
C VAL A 21 -5.76 -11.51 2.44
N GLN A 22 -5.16 -12.60 2.90
CA GLN A 22 -4.72 -13.70 2.07
C GLN A 22 -5.85 -14.74 1.92
N VAL A 23 -6.21 -15.07 0.68
CA VAL A 23 -7.29 -16.02 0.35
C VAL A 23 -6.70 -17.43 0.19
N PRO A 24 -7.16 -18.47 0.92
CA PRO A 24 -6.41 -19.72 1.07
C PRO A 24 -6.99 -20.92 0.30
N ALA A 25 -7.50 -20.74 -0.93
CA ALA A 25 -7.95 -21.89 -1.73
C ALA A 25 -7.76 -21.66 -3.24
N GLY A 26 -6.81 -22.39 -3.83
CA GLY A 26 -6.56 -22.47 -5.28
C GLY A 26 -6.08 -21.18 -5.97
N HIS A 27 -6.03 -20.07 -5.25
CA HIS A 27 -5.67 -18.75 -5.75
C HIS A 27 -4.72 -18.14 -4.72
N GLU A 28 -3.44 -18.06 -5.06
CA GLU A 28 -2.43 -17.35 -4.27
C GLU A 28 -2.69 -15.84 -4.41
N LEU A 29 -3.75 -15.35 -3.75
CA LEU A 29 -4.18 -13.96 -3.87
C LEU A 29 -4.13 -13.26 -2.51
N ILE A 30 -3.49 -12.09 -2.52
CA ILE A 30 -3.61 -11.07 -1.47
C ILE A 30 -4.45 -9.94 -2.03
N VAL A 31 -5.46 -9.52 -1.27
CA VAL A 31 -6.22 -8.30 -1.54
C VAL A 31 -5.94 -7.32 -0.43
N THR A 32 -5.40 -6.15 -0.77
CA THR A 32 -5.12 -5.08 0.20
C THR A 32 -6.32 -4.16 0.33
N SER A 33 -6.47 -3.56 1.51
CA SER A 33 -7.25 -2.32 1.66
C SER A 33 -6.53 -1.16 0.98
N GLY A 34 -7.14 0.03 1.00
CA GLY A 34 -6.45 1.26 0.58
C GLY A 34 -5.20 1.49 1.44
N VAL A 35 -4.04 1.57 0.80
CA VAL A 35 -2.76 1.80 1.49
C VAL A 35 -2.44 3.28 1.48
N VAL A 36 -2.15 3.82 2.67
CA VAL A 36 -1.93 5.26 2.91
C VAL A 36 -0.50 5.53 3.34
N PRO A 37 0.01 6.77 3.18
CA PRO A 37 1.40 7.14 3.49
C PRO A 37 1.67 7.33 4.99
N THR A 38 1.12 6.47 5.85
CA THR A 38 1.35 6.51 7.29
C THR A 38 2.58 5.68 7.66
N ARG A 39 3.59 6.31 8.24
CA ARG A 39 4.80 5.64 8.76
C ARG A 39 4.46 4.83 10.01
N ILE A 40 5.35 3.93 10.43
CA ILE A 40 5.17 3.10 11.64
C ILE A 40 4.97 3.92 12.92
N ASP A 41 5.50 5.14 12.97
CA ASP A 41 5.34 6.09 14.08
C ASP A 41 4.01 6.87 14.02
N GLY A 42 3.17 6.61 13.02
CA GLY A 42 1.89 7.29 12.79
C GLY A 42 2.01 8.62 12.03
N SER A 43 3.21 9.09 11.71
CA SER A 43 3.40 10.33 10.95
C SER A 43 3.08 10.14 9.46
N VAL A 44 2.70 11.23 8.79
CA VAL A 44 2.48 11.29 7.35
C VAL A 44 3.42 12.35 6.74
N PRO A 45 4.23 12.01 5.72
CA PRO A 45 5.07 12.99 5.04
C PRO A 45 4.24 14.11 4.39
N THR A 46 4.78 15.32 4.29
CA THR A 46 4.10 16.45 3.63
C THR A 46 4.28 16.46 2.12
N ASN A 47 5.41 15.96 1.61
CA ASN A 47 5.71 15.88 0.18
C ASN A 47 5.08 14.62 -0.44
N ILE A 48 4.42 14.77 -1.58
CA ILE A 48 3.82 13.67 -2.34
C ILE A 48 4.83 12.58 -2.73
N ASP A 49 6.07 12.94 -3.03
CA ASP A 49 7.10 11.95 -3.40
C ASP A 49 7.43 11.04 -2.22
N GLU A 50 7.59 11.62 -1.03
CA GLU A 50 7.81 10.86 0.20
C GLU A 50 6.56 10.06 0.59
N GLN A 51 5.36 10.61 0.38
CA GLN A 51 4.12 9.86 0.58
C GLN A 51 4.07 8.62 -0.31
N ALA A 52 4.38 8.75 -1.60
CA ALA A 52 4.42 7.61 -2.51
C ALA A 52 5.43 6.54 -2.06
N ILE A 53 6.62 6.95 -1.62
CA ILE A 53 7.62 6.02 -1.06
C ILE A 53 7.07 5.26 0.15
N VAL A 54 6.41 5.95 1.09
CA VAL A 54 5.82 5.30 2.28
C VAL A 54 4.67 4.37 1.90
N VAL A 55 3.83 4.74 0.92
CA VAL A 55 2.78 3.85 0.41
C VAL A 55 3.38 2.54 -0.10
N TRP A 56 4.44 2.59 -0.91
CA TRP A 56 5.10 1.38 -1.41
C TRP A 56 5.76 0.54 -0.32
N GLN A 57 6.41 1.19 0.66
CA GLN A 57 6.96 0.49 1.83
C GLN A 57 5.85 -0.28 2.57
N ASN A 58 4.69 0.35 2.76
CA ASN A 58 3.54 -0.28 3.40
C ASN A 58 2.94 -1.42 2.56
N VAL A 59 2.82 -1.25 1.24
CA VAL A 59 2.40 -2.33 0.32
C VAL A 59 3.34 -3.53 0.43
N PHE A 60 4.66 -3.31 0.38
CA PHE A 60 5.64 -4.39 0.49
C PHE A 60 5.62 -5.07 1.85
N ALA A 61 5.38 -4.33 2.94
CA ALA A 61 5.21 -4.92 4.26
C ALA A 61 4.02 -5.88 4.30
N ILE A 62 2.87 -5.49 3.72
CA ILE A 62 1.67 -6.33 3.63
C ILE A 62 1.95 -7.59 2.80
N LEU A 63 2.56 -7.43 1.61
CA LEU A 63 2.88 -8.57 0.74
C LEU A 63 3.86 -9.53 1.42
N ALA A 64 4.89 -9.02 2.10
CA ALA A 64 5.88 -9.84 2.80
C ALA A 64 5.24 -10.68 3.92
N ASP A 65 4.28 -10.13 4.67
CA ASP A 65 3.51 -10.90 5.67
C ASP A 65 2.75 -12.07 5.02
N GLY A 66 2.34 -11.91 3.76
CA GLY A 66 1.71 -12.92 2.93
C GLY A 66 2.65 -13.82 2.13
N ASN A 67 3.97 -13.69 2.32
CA ASN A 67 5.01 -14.38 1.56
C ASN A 67 4.98 -14.09 0.04
N MET A 68 4.65 -12.85 -0.31
CA MET A 68 4.70 -12.28 -1.67
C MET A 68 5.65 -11.08 -1.72
N GLY A 69 6.02 -10.66 -2.93
CA GLY A 69 6.83 -9.48 -3.19
C GLY A 69 6.34 -8.67 -4.40
N ALA A 70 7.14 -7.69 -4.81
CA ALA A 70 6.78 -6.77 -5.89
C ALA A 70 6.44 -7.46 -7.23
N ARG A 71 7.04 -8.63 -7.49
CA ARG A 71 6.82 -9.40 -8.73
C ARG A 71 5.46 -10.07 -8.78
N ASP A 72 4.78 -10.19 -7.66
CA ASP A 72 3.47 -10.85 -7.54
C ASP A 72 2.32 -9.85 -7.70
N ILE A 73 2.63 -8.56 -7.88
CA ILE A 73 1.64 -7.50 -8.09
C ILE A 73 1.12 -7.56 -9.52
N VAL A 74 -0.17 -7.87 -9.66
CA VAL A 74 -0.85 -7.96 -10.97
C VAL A 74 -1.73 -6.75 -11.29
N SER A 75 -2.07 -5.94 -10.28
CA SER A 75 -2.92 -4.75 -10.45
C SER A 75 -2.64 -3.74 -9.34
N VAL A 76 -2.65 -2.45 -9.71
CA VAL A 76 -2.51 -1.31 -8.80
C VAL A 76 -3.52 -0.24 -9.20
N THR A 77 -4.31 0.22 -8.24
CA THR A 77 -5.19 1.38 -8.41
C THR A 77 -4.70 2.50 -7.50
N THR A 78 -4.35 3.64 -8.10
CA THR A 78 -3.82 4.80 -7.37
C THR A 78 -4.88 5.90 -7.29
N TYR A 79 -5.17 6.36 -6.07
CA TYR A 79 -5.98 7.55 -5.82
C TYR A 79 -5.09 8.66 -5.29
N VAL A 80 -5.18 9.83 -5.92
CA VAL A 80 -4.32 10.98 -5.60
C VAL A 80 -5.20 12.20 -5.43
N VAL A 81 -5.05 12.89 -4.30
CA VAL A 81 -5.64 14.20 -4.08
C VAL A 81 -4.57 15.24 -4.32
N HIS A 82 -4.85 16.18 -5.22
CA HIS A 82 -3.89 17.17 -5.69
C HIS A 82 -4.61 18.44 -6.15
N SER A 83 -3.98 19.59 -5.96
CA SER A 83 -4.55 20.91 -6.24
C SER A 83 -4.10 21.55 -7.57
N THR A 84 -3.32 20.85 -8.41
CA THR A 84 -2.80 21.39 -9.68
C THR A 84 -3.07 20.41 -10.84
N ASP A 85 -2.49 20.67 -12.02
CA ASP A 85 -2.65 19.88 -13.24
C ASP A 85 -2.38 18.37 -13.02
N SER A 86 -3.34 17.54 -13.43
CA SER A 86 -3.31 16.09 -13.30
C SER A 86 -2.26 15.41 -14.18
N VAL A 87 -1.88 16.01 -15.31
CA VAL A 87 -0.87 15.46 -16.24
C VAL A 87 0.54 15.55 -15.65
N VAL A 88 0.86 16.71 -15.05
CA VAL A 88 2.15 16.91 -14.36
C VAL A 88 2.27 15.94 -13.18
N MET A 89 1.19 15.79 -12.40
CA MET A 89 1.17 14.88 -11.27
C MET A 89 1.31 13.41 -11.70
N ALA A 90 0.60 12.99 -12.75
CA ALA A 90 0.75 11.64 -13.31
C ALA A 90 2.18 11.35 -13.79
N THR A 91 2.86 12.35 -14.37
CA THR A 91 4.26 12.21 -14.80
C THR A 91 5.19 12.07 -13.61
N ARG A 92 5.00 12.87 -12.56
CA ARG A 92 5.80 12.82 -11.33
C ARG A 92 5.62 11.51 -10.59
N LEU A 93 4.38 11.01 -10.47
CA LEU A 93 4.09 9.77 -9.78
C LEU A 93 4.72 8.55 -10.44
N LYS A 94 4.86 8.51 -11.77
CA LYS A 94 5.58 7.45 -12.49
C LYS A 94 7.07 7.35 -12.12
N LEU A 95 7.65 8.35 -11.47
CA LEU A 95 9.05 8.33 -11.02
C LEU A 95 9.20 7.72 -9.63
N VAL A 96 8.12 7.71 -8.84
CA VAL A 96 8.12 7.32 -7.42
C VAL A 96 7.21 6.13 -7.14
N MET A 97 6.46 5.67 -8.16
CA MET A 97 5.64 4.46 -8.14
C MET A 97 6.10 3.46 -9.19
#